data_AF-A0ABD3D605-F1
#
_entry.id   AF-A0ABD3D605-F1
#
_cell.length_a   1.000
_cell.length_b   1.000
_cell.length_c   1.000
_cell.angle_alpha   90.00
_cell.angle_beta   90.00
_cell.angle_gamma   90.00
#
_symmetry.space_group_name_H-M   'P 1'
#
loop_
_entity.id
_entity.type
_entity.pdbx_description
1 polymer ?
#
loop_
_entity_poly.entity_id
_entity_poly.type
_entity_poly.pdbx_seq_one_letter_code
_entity_poly.pdbx_strand_id
1 'polypeptide(L)'
;MELISISEFTLDNKIWQLLATALALRKVPQCNSSWTNDYIRQFHNVNINVAVQTDNGLLVPHLAQKAKENSLKPEDYEGGTFTVSNLGGIKQFCVIINPPQSGILAVGSAEKRVIPGAGPDQYNFASFMSVTLSCDHRVIDGAIGAEWLKAFKGYIENPETMSL
;
A
#
# COMPACT_ATOMS: atom_id res chain seq x y z
N MET A 1 -7.20 9.12 -0.04
CA MET A 1 -7.39 8.45 -1.34
C MET A 1 -6.56 9.23 -2.34
N GLU A 2 -5.80 8.54 -3.19
CA GLU A 2 -4.94 9.17 -4.20
C GLU A 2 -5.04 8.38 -5.52
N LEU A 3 -5.04 9.09 -6.64
CA LEU A 3 -4.95 8.49 -7.97
C LEU A 3 -3.52 8.62 -8.48
N ILE A 4 -2.94 7.51 -8.91
CA ILE A 4 -1.52 7.42 -9.27
C ILE A 4 -1.41 7.04 -10.74
N SER A 5 -0.65 7.83 -11.49
CA SER A 5 -0.25 7.46 -12.85
C SER A 5 0.80 6.36 -12.79
N ILE A 6 0.62 5.29 -13.54
CA ILE A 6 1.52 4.13 -13.51
C ILE A 6 2.13 3.89 -14.89
N SER A 7 3.44 3.65 -14.90
CA SER A 7 4.14 3.19 -16.10
C SER A 7 3.79 1.73 -16.37
N GLU A 8 3.90 1.29 -17.63
CA GLU A 8 3.64 -0.11 -18.01
C GLU A 8 4.47 -1.12 -17.18
N PHE A 9 5.65 -0.71 -16.73
CA PHE A 9 6.55 -1.51 -15.90
C PHE A 9 6.02 -1.75 -14.46
N THR A 10 5.19 -0.85 -13.94
CA THR A 10 4.60 -0.92 -12.59
C THR A 10 3.23 -1.60 -12.55
N LEU A 11 2.64 -1.90 -13.71
CA LEU A 11 1.24 -2.34 -13.83
C LEU A 11 0.99 -3.71 -13.17
N ASP A 12 1.94 -4.63 -13.29
CA ASP A 12 1.79 -6.02 -12.82
C ASP A 12 2.76 -6.41 -11.69
N ASN A 13 3.74 -5.54 -11.39
CA ASN A 13 4.81 -5.89 -10.48
C ASN A 13 4.55 -5.38 -9.06
N LYS A 14 3.95 -6.26 -8.25
CA LYS A 14 3.67 -6.06 -6.83
C LYS A 14 4.92 -5.66 -6.01
N ILE A 15 6.13 -6.02 -6.46
CA ILE A 15 7.38 -5.67 -5.76
C ILE A 15 7.57 -4.15 -5.68
N TRP A 16 7.24 -3.40 -6.74
CA TRP A 16 7.35 -1.94 -6.73
C TRP A 16 6.41 -1.29 -5.73
N GLN A 17 5.21 -1.85 -5.53
CA GLN A 17 4.27 -1.38 -4.51
C GLN A 17 4.84 -1.55 -3.10
N LEU A 18 5.51 -2.68 -2.85
CA LEU A 18 6.14 -2.96 -1.55
C LEU A 18 7.37 -2.09 -1.31
N LEU A 19 8.22 -1.91 -2.33
CA LEU A 19 9.39 -1.02 -2.26
C LEU A 19 8.98 0.43 -2.02
N ALA A 20 8.01 0.95 -2.78
CA ALA A 20 7.50 2.30 -2.60
C ALA A 20 6.87 2.49 -1.21
N THR A 21 6.12 1.50 -0.72
CA THR A 21 5.58 1.50 0.66
C THR A 21 6.71 1.55 1.68
N ALA A 22 7.75 0.73 1.52
CA ALA A 22 8.87 0.67 2.47
C ALA A 22 9.64 2.00 2.53
N LEU A 23 9.92 2.59 1.38
CA LEU A 23 10.60 3.88 1.28
C LEU A 23 9.73 5.03 1.82
N ALA A 24 8.43 5.02 1.53
CA ALA A 24 7.49 6.00 2.08
C ALA A 24 7.39 5.90 3.61
N LEU A 25 7.36 4.69 4.18
CA LEU A 25 7.38 4.47 5.64
C LEU A 25 8.69 4.91 6.29
N ARG A 26 9.83 4.82 5.58
CA ARG A 26 11.10 5.39 6.07
C ARG A 26 11.10 6.92 6.01
N LYS A 27 10.48 7.50 4.99
CA LYS A 27 10.40 8.96 4.82
C LYS A 27 9.43 9.60 5.81
N VAL A 28 8.31 8.95 6.09
CA VAL A 28 7.26 9.39 7.02
C VAL A 28 7.09 8.33 8.12
N PRO A 29 8.02 8.27 9.09
CA PRO A 29 8.07 7.20 10.09
C PRO A 29 6.87 7.18 11.04
N GLN A 30 6.13 8.28 11.16
CA GLN A 30 4.88 8.34 11.93
C GLN A 30 3.85 7.33 11.41
N CYS A 31 3.82 7.07 10.10
CA CYS A 31 2.96 6.05 9.51
C CYS A 31 3.39 4.61 9.83
N ASN A 32 4.63 4.42 10.28
CA ASN A 32 5.19 3.14 10.73
C ASN A 32 5.12 3.03 12.26
N SER A 33 3.92 3.15 12.83
CA SER A 33 3.72 3.19 14.28
C SER A 33 2.55 2.31 14.72
N SER A 34 2.38 2.16 16.02
CA SER A 34 1.16 1.59 16.61
C SER A 34 0.72 2.44 17.80
N TRP A 35 -0.60 2.51 18.00
CA TRP A 35 -1.17 3.07 19.24
C TRP A 35 -1.10 2.00 20.34
N THR A 36 -0.43 2.32 21.44
CA THR A 36 -0.61 1.60 22.71
C THR A 36 -1.45 2.45 23.64
N ASN A 37 -2.05 1.87 24.68
CA ASN A 37 -2.92 2.63 25.59
C ASN A 37 -2.24 3.84 26.24
N ASP A 38 -0.91 3.81 26.38
CA ASP A 38 -0.14 4.82 27.11
C ASP A 38 0.75 5.68 26.20
N TYR A 39 1.18 5.16 25.05
CA TYR A 39 2.10 5.86 24.15
C TYR A 39 1.99 5.38 22.70
N ILE A 40 2.49 6.20 21.76
CA ILE A 40 2.67 5.80 20.37
C ILE A 40 4.02 5.07 20.24
N ARG A 41 3.99 3.81 19.80
CA ARG A 41 5.20 3.06 19.50
C ARG A 41 5.56 3.25 18.03
N GLN A 42 6.61 3.99 17.74
CA GLN A 42 7.17 4.09 16.39
C GLN A 42 8.17 2.95 16.14
N PHE A 43 8.07 2.27 15.00
CA PHE A 43 8.97 1.17 14.64
C PHE A 43 10.16 1.67 13.81
N HIS A 44 11.36 1.18 14.14
CA HIS A 44 12.57 1.45 13.35
C HIS A 44 12.63 0.59 12.09
N ASN A 45 12.32 -0.69 12.23
CA ASN A 45 12.24 -1.61 11.10
C ASN A 45 10.89 -1.48 10.40
N VAL A 46 10.89 -1.67 9.08
CA VAL A 46 9.68 -1.67 8.25
C VAL A 46 9.38 -3.12 7.86
N ASN A 47 8.30 -3.67 8.40
CA ASN A 47 7.83 -5.02 8.09
C ASN A 47 6.46 -4.89 7.40
N ILE A 48 6.42 -5.18 6.10
CA ILE A 48 5.19 -5.03 5.31
C ILE A 48 4.54 -6.39 5.12
N ASN A 49 3.33 -6.52 5.66
CA ASN A 49 2.43 -7.62 5.34
C ASN A 49 1.81 -7.36 3.96
N VAL A 50 1.78 -8.37 3.10
CA VAL A 50 1.07 -8.30 1.81
C VAL A 50 -0.21 -9.07 1.98
N ALA A 51 -1.37 -8.50 1.72
CA ALA A 51 -2.63 -9.22 1.81
C ALA A 51 -3.07 -9.64 0.40
N VAL A 52 -3.12 -10.95 0.16
CA VAL A 52 -3.45 -11.56 -1.13
C VAL A 52 -4.77 -12.32 -1.01
N GLN A 53 -5.65 -12.14 -1.99
CA GLN A 53 -6.87 -12.92 -2.09
C GLN A 53 -6.53 -14.36 -2.49
N THR A 54 -6.90 -15.31 -1.65
CA THR A 54 -6.86 -16.75 -1.94
C THR A 54 -8.28 -17.29 -1.99
N ASP A 55 -8.45 -18.52 -2.48
CA ASP A 55 -9.75 -19.21 -2.48
C ASP A 55 -10.35 -19.37 -1.06
N ASN A 56 -9.52 -19.28 -0.02
CA ASN A 56 -9.91 -19.38 1.39
C ASN A 56 -10.01 -18.01 2.11
N GLY A 57 -9.86 -16.89 1.40
CA GLY A 57 -9.90 -15.54 1.96
C GLY A 57 -8.57 -14.77 1.87
N LEU A 58 -8.45 -13.68 2.63
CA LEU A 58 -7.31 -12.74 2.58
C LEU A 58 -6.14 -13.26 3.44
N LEU A 59 -4.99 -13.53 2.83
CA LEU A 59 -3.83 -14.14 3.51
C LEU A 59 -2.52 -13.48 3.10
N VAL A 60 -1.53 -13.50 4.00
CA VAL A 60 -0.17 -13.04 3.69
C VAL A 60 0.60 -14.12 2.92
N PRO A 61 1.37 -13.84 1.84
CA PRO A 61 1.98 -14.86 0.99
C PRO A 61 2.81 -15.91 1.72
N HIS A 62 3.58 -15.53 2.75
CA HIS A 62 4.33 -16.47 3.58
C HIS A 62 3.41 -17.41 4.40
N LEU A 63 2.17 -16.97 4.61
CA LEU A 63 1.12 -17.68 5.33
C LEU A 63 0.17 -18.42 4.40
N ALA A 64 0.19 -18.17 3.09
CA ALA A 64 -0.72 -18.81 2.16
C ALA A 64 -0.56 -20.34 2.16
N GLN A 65 0.67 -20.84 2.32
CA GLN A 65 0.93 -22.27 2.45
C GLN A 65 0.47 -22.83 3.81
N LYS A 66 0.85 -22.18 4.92
CA LYS A 66 0.40 -22.57 6.26
C LYS A 66 -1.13 -22.48 6.42
N ALA A 67 -1.76 -21.51 5.79
CA ALA A 67 -3.21 -21.33 5.76
C ALA A 67 -3.92 -22.42 4.97
N LYS A 68 -3.36 -22.81 3.81
CA LYS A 68 -3.85 -23.98 3.05
C LYS A 68 -3.76 -25.26 3.89
N GLU A 69 -2.76 -25.34 4.76
CA GLU A 69 -2.54 -26.46 5.68
C GLU A 69 -3.27 -26.30 7.03
N ASN A 70 -4.09 -25.25 7.23
CA ASN A 70 -4.74 -24.88 8.51
C ASN A 70 -3.76 -24.81 9.71
N SER A 71 -2.48 -24.58 9.47
CA SER A 71 -1.40 -24.53 10.47
C SER A 71 -1.00 -23.11 10.85
N LEU A 72 -1.84 -22.13 10.52
CA LEU A 72 -1.64 -20.71 10.74
C LEU A 72 -1.69 -20.37 12.25
N LYS A 73 -0.57 -19.91 12.81
CA LYS A 73 -0.54 -19.39 14.18
C LYS A 73 -0.72 -17.87 14.19
N PRO A 74 -1.33 -17.29 15.23
CA PRO A 74 -1.39 -15.84 15.43
C PRO A 74 -0.03 -15.14 15.28
N GLU A 75 1.01 -15.75 15.83
CA GLU A 75 2.41 -15.31 15.72
C GLU A 75 2.89 -15.12 14.28
N ASP A 76 2.34 -15.88 13.33
CA ASP A 76 2.80 -15.87 11.95
C ASP A 76 2.27 -14.63 11.16
N TYR A 77 1.20 -13.96 11.61
CA TYR A 77 0.69 -12.71 11.00
C TYR A 77 0.85 -11.45 11.87
N GLU A 78 1.24 -11.59 13.14
CA GLU A 78 1.35 -10.47 14.10
C GLU A 78 2.66 -9.65 13.99
N GLY A 79 3.60 -10.00 13.10
CA GLY A 79 4.92 -9.32 13.00
C GLY A 79 5.00 -8.09 12.07
N GLY A 80 3.93 -7.78 11.34
CA GLY A 80 3.90 -6.68 10.36
C GLY A 80 3.64 -5.32 11.01
N THR A 81 4.40 -4.31 10.63
CA THR A 81 4.19 -2.92 11.07
C THR A 81 3.22 -2.16 10.17
N PHE A 82 3.02 -2.63 8.94
CA PHE A 82 2.10 -2.06 7.96
C PHE A 82 1.57 -3.15 7.02
N THR A 83 0.38 -2.97 6.44
CA THR A 83 -0.17 -3.92 5.46
C THR A 83 -0.44 -3.25 4.10
N VAL A 84 -0.15 -3.96 3.01
CA VAL A 84 -0.54 -3.61 1.64
C VAL A 84 -1.49 -4.69 1.11
N SER A 85 -2.71 -4.31 0.80
CA SER A 85 -3.74 -5.16 0.23
C SER A 85 -3.94 -4.83 -1.25
N ASN A 86 -3.81 -5.85 -2.10
CA ASN A 86 -4.07 -5.73 -3.53
C ASN A 86 -5.09 -6.79 -3.91
N LEU A 87 -6.36 -6.37 -3.95
CA LEU A 87 -7.49 -7.16 -4.41
C LEU A 87 -7.65 -6.88 -5.91
N GLY A 88 -7.03 -7.73 -6.73
CA GLY A 88 -7.16 -7.63 -8.18
C GLY A 88 -8.63 -7.63 -8.62
N GLY A 89 -8.96 -6.79 -9.60
CA GLY A 89 -10.31 -6.72 -10.18
C GLY A 89 -11.26 -5.71 -9.54
N ILE A 90 -10.91 -5.08 -8.42
CA ILE A 90 -11.70 -3.97 -7.84
C ILE A 90 -11.00 -2.65 -8.11
N LYS A 91 -11.70 -1.70 -8.75
CA LYS A 91 -11.14 -0.37 -9.10
C LYS A 91 -10.71 0.42 -7.89
N GLN A 92 -11.50 0.34 -6.82
CA GLN A 92 -11.30 1.08 -5.59
C GLN A 92 -12.01 0.36 -4.45
N PHE A 93 -11.34 0.23 -3.30
CA PHE A 93 -11.92 -0.33 -2.09
C PHE A 93 -11.22 0.24 -0.85
N CYS A 94 -11.90 0.14 0.28
CA CYS A 94 -11.34 0.43 1.59
C CYS A 94 -11.04 -0.88 2.30
N VAL A 95 -10.01 -0.85 3.14
CA VAL A 95 -9.61 -1.98 3.98
C VAL A 95 -9.58 -1.55 5.43
N ILE A 96 -9.92 -2.49 6.31
CA ILE A 96 -9.87 -2.28 7.76
C ILE A 96 -8.44 -2.54 8.22
N ILE A 97 -7.96 -1.69 9.11
CA ILE A 97 -6.63 -1.82 9.70
C ILE A 97 -6.56 -3.12 10.51
N ASN A 98 -5.46 -3.85 10.40
CA ASN A 98 -5.19 -5.01 11.24
C ASN A 98 -4.50 -4.52 12.53
N PRO A 99 -5.15 -4.56 13.71
CA PRO A 99 -4.48 -4.20 14.95
C PRO A 99 -3.26 -5.11 15.20
N PRO A 100 -2.15 -4.61 15.74
CA PRO A 100 -1.95 -3.27 16.32
C PRO A 100 -1.44 -2.19 15.33
N GLN A 101 -1.48 -2.42 14.01
CA GLN A 101 -0.92 -1.47 13.03
C GLN A 101 -1.65 -0.12 13.04
N SER A 102 -0.96 0.96 12.63
CA SER A 102 -1.60 2.28 12.47
C SER A 102 -2.12 2.55 11.06
N GLY A 103 -1.80 1.70 10.08
CA GLY A 103 -2.23 1.93 8.70
C GLY A 103 -2.19 0.70 7.79
N ILE A 104 -3.02 0.76 6.75
CA ILE A 104 -3.10 -0.25 5.70
C ILE A 104 -3.40 0.43 4.36
N LEU A 105 -2.74 -0.01 3.29
CA LEU A 105 -2.94 0.49 1.93
C LEU A 105 -3.77 -0.50 1.11
N ALA A 106 -4.88 -0.05 0.53
CA ALA A 106 -5.58 -0.75 -0.54
C ALA A 106 -5.11 -0.23 -1.90
N VAL A 107 -4.69 -1.15 -2.77
CA VAL A 107 -4.32 -0.87 -4.16
C VAL A 107 -5.39 -1.44 -5.08
N GLY A 108 -6.08 -0.57 -5.80
CA GLY A 108 -7.10 -0.94 -6.78
C GLY A 108 -6.52 -1.38 -8.13
N SER A 109 -7.38 -1.90 -9.00
CA SER A 109 -6.99 -2.31 -10.36
C SER A 109 -6.56 -1.13 -11.22
N ALA A 110 -5.54 -1.34 -12.04
CA ALA A 110 -5.13 -0.41 -13.08
C ALA A 110 -6.22 -0.23 -14.15
N GLU A 111 -6.42 1.00 -14.61
CA GLU A 111 -7.29 1.30 -15.75
C GLU A 111 -6.65 2.33 -16.68
N LYS A 112 -6.84 2.16 -17.99
CA LYS A 112 -6.40 3.14 -18.98
C LYS A 112 -7.37 4.32 -19.00
N ARG A 113 -6.85 5.53 -18.86
CA ARG A 113 -7.61 6.78 -18.98
C ARG A 113 -7.00 7.64 -20.08
N VAL A 114 -7.86 8.47 -20.67
CA VAL A 114 -7.46 9.46 -21.66
C VAL A 114 -7.03 10.73 -20.94
N ILE A 115 -5.84 11.24 -21.27
CA ILE A 115 -5.31 12.51 -20.76
C ILE A 115 -5.09 13.47 -21.94
N PRO A 116 -5.22 14.79 -21.71
CA PRO A 116 -4.86 15.78 -22.73
C PRO A 116 -3.39 15.67 -23.15
N GLY A 117 -3.14 15.78 -24.45
CA GLY A 117 -1.81 15.83 -25.05
C GLY A 117 -1.20 17.23 -25.05
N ALA A 118 -0.06 17.40 -25.72
CA ALA A 118 0.71 18.65 -25.73
C ALA A 118 0.07 19.77 -26.56
N GLY A 119 -0.90 19.45 -27.42
CA GLY A 119 -1.60 20.41 -28.27
C GLY A 119 -3.12 20.33 -28.15
N PRO A 120 -3.85 21.33 -28.67
CA PRO A 120 -5.30 21.27 -28.81
C PRO A 120 -5.68 20.03 -29.63
N ASP A 121 -6.72 19.32 -29.18
CA ASP A 121 -7.23 18.06 -29.76
C ASP A 121 -6.26 16.88 -29.81
N GLN A 122 -5.16 16.92 -29.04
CA GLN A 122 -4.30 15.76 -28.82
C GLN A 122 -4.71 15.02 -27.54
N TYR A 123 -4.72 13.69 -27.61
CA TYR A 123 -5.05 12.82 -26.49
C TYR A 123 -4.01 11.72 -26.35
N ASN A 124 -3.55 11.50 -25.12
CA ASN A 124 -2.68 10.39 -24.77
C ASN A 124 -3.43 9.39 -23.89
N PHE A 125 -2.98 8.14 -23.91
CA PHE A 125 -3.47 7.12 -23.01
C PHE A 125 -2.44 6.92 -21.90
N ALA A 126 -2.90 6.96 -20.66
CA ALA A 126 -2.08 6.63 -19.50
C ALA A 126 -2.83 5.66 -18.59
N SER A 127 -2.10 4.75 -17.97
CA SER A 127 -2.66 3.83 -16.98
C SER A 127 -2.67 4.50 -15.62
N PHE A 128 -3.78 4.37 -14.89
CA PHE A 128 -3.94 4.89 -13.54
C PHE A 128 -4.37 3.78 -12.60
N MET A 129 -3.91 3.83 -11.36
CA MET A 129 -4.43 3.02 -10.26
C MET A 129 -4.92 3.91 -9.13
N SER A 130 -5.99 3.47 -8.46
CA SER A 130 -6.42 4.13 -7.22
C SER A 130 -5.73 3.47 -6.02
N VAL A 131 -5.32 4.29 -5.07
CA VAL A 131 -4.86 3.81 -3.77
C VAL A 131 -5.63 4.47 -2.64
N THR A 132 -6.00 3.66 -1.66
CA THR A 132 -6.75 4.11 -0.48
C THR A 132 -5.98 3.71 0.77
N LEU A 133 -5.49 4.71 1.50
CA LEU A 133 -4.85 4.53 2.79
C LEU A 133 -5.92 4.64 3.90
N SER A 134 -6.04 3.60 4.72
CA SER A 134 -6.79 3.66 5.98
C SER A 134 -5.80 3.90 7.12
N CYS A 135 -6.16 4.82 8.02
CA CYS A 135 -5.29 5.30 9.10
C CYS A 135 -6.00 5.23 10.46
N ASP A 136 -5.25 4.89 11.51
CA ASP A 136 -5.67 5.15 12.88
C ASP A 136 -5.41 6.62 13.20
N HIS A 137 -6.48 7.40 13.33
CA HIS A 137 -6.41 8.85 13.50
C HIS A 137 -5.86 9.29 14.87
N ARG A 138 -5.64 8.35 15.80
CA ARG A 138 -4.91 8.63 17.05
C ARG A 138 -3.41 8.80 16.82
N VAL A 139 -2.90 8.26 15.71
CA VAL A 139 -1.47 8.22 15.36
C VAL A 139 -1.18 9.02 14.10
N ILE A 140 -2.01 8.84 13.07
CA ILE A 140 -1.81 9.44 11.75
C ILE A 140 -2.96 10.41 11.50
N ASP A 141 -2.64 11.71 11.48
CA ASP A 141 -3.58 12.74 11.05
C ASP A 141 -3.64 12.87 9.51
N GLY A 142 -4.51 13.75 9.02
CA GLY A 142 -4.68 14.00 7.59
C GLY A 142 -3.43 14.57 6.89
N ALA A 143 -2.61 15.35 7.59
CA ALA A 143 -1.40 15.94 7.00
C ALA A 143 -0.31 14.88 6.85
N ILE A 144 -0.09 14.07 7.88
CA ILE A 144 0.86 12.95 7.87
C ILE A 144 0.45 11.91 6.81
N GLY A 145 -0.84 11.56 6.77
CA GLY A 145 -1.36 10.63 5.78
C GLY A 145 -1.21 11.15 4.34
N ALA A 146 -1.43 12.45 4.11
CA ALA A 146 -1.24 13.08 2.81
C ALA A 146 0.25 13.14 2.41
N GLU A 147 1.14 13.42 3.36
CA GLU A 147 2.59 13.40 3.13
C GLU A 147 3.06 12.01 2.72
N TRP A 148 2.59 10.97 3.42
CA TRP A 148 2.91 9.58 3.09
C TRP A 148 2.38 9.19 1.70
N LEU A 149 1.12 9.53 1.37
CA LEU A 149 0.54 9.26 0.06
C LEU A 149 1.29 9.99 -1.06
N LYS A 150 1.73 11.23 -0.81
CA LYS A 150 2.54 11.99 -1.76
C LYS A 150 3.91 11.35 -1.99
N ALA A 151 4.56 10.87 -0.92
CA ALA A 151 5.81 10.14 -1.02
C ALA A 151 5.64 8.83 -1.82
N PHE A 152 4.64 8.02 -1.45
CA PHE A 152 4.30 6.78 -2.13
C PHE A 152 4.02 7.00 -3.63
N LYS A 153 3.19 8.00 -3.96
CA LYS A 153 2.89 8.41 -5.33
C LYS A 153 4.15 8.75 -6.10
N GLY A 154 5.02 9.59 -5.53
CA GLY A 154 6.26 10.01 -6.17
C GLY A 154 7.17 8.84 -6.53
N TYR A 155 7.27 7.85 -5.65
CA TYR A 155 8.04 6.63 -5.91
C TYR A 155 7.41 5.78 -7.03
N ILE A 156 6.10 5.56 -7.00
CA ILE A 156 5.45 4.76 -8.05
C ILE A 156 5.49 5.45 -9.43
N GLU A 157 5.30 6.78 -9.47
CA GLU A 157 5.33 7.55 -10.71
C GLU A 157 6.75 7.62 -11.31
N ASN A 158 7.78 7.54 -10.47
CA ASN A 158 9.19 7.64 -10.89
C ASN A 158 10.01 6.48 -10.28
N PRO A 159 9.86 5.23 -10.79
CA PRO A 159 10.51 4.06 -10.19
C PRO A 159 12.03 4.13 -10.09
N GLU A 160 12.67 4.90 -10.97
CA GLU A 160 14.11 5.18 -10.96
C GLU A 160 14.58 5.85 -9.66
N THR A 161 13.69 6.57 -8.98
CA THR A 161 14.01 7.21 -7.69
C THR A 161 14.12 6.21 -6.53
N MET A 162 13.72 4.95 -6.75
CA MET A 162 13.84 3.88 -5.77
C MET A 162 15.14 3.07 -5.91
N SER A 163 15.90 3.28 -6.98
CA SER A 163 17.20 2.64 -7.18
C SER A 163 18.25 3.30 -6.29
N LEU A 164 18.94 2.48 -5.47
CA LEU A 164 20.09 2.86 -4.63
C LEU A 164 21.35 3.09 -5.46
#